data_AF-A0A3D2KK12-F1
#
_entry.id   AF-A0A3D2KK12-F1
#
_cell.length_a   1.000
_cell.length_b   1.000
_cell.length_c   1.000
_cell.angle_alpha   90.00
_cell.angle_beta   90.00
_cell.angle_gamma   90.00
#
_symmetry.space_group_name_H-M   'P 1'
#
loop_
_entity.id
_entity.type
_entity.pdbx_description
1 polymer ?
#
loop_
_entity_poly.entity_id
_entity_poly.type
_entity_poly.pdbx_seq_one_letter_code
_entity_poly.pdbx_strand_id
1 'polypeptide(L)' 'MHSFFRRLILTLAGNRLVTRFVSRYGMRLGARRFVAGEDWEQAVVQVKALNDSRMSTTLDYLGESVTDT' A
#
# COMPACT_ATOMS: atom_id res chain seq x y z
N MET A 1 -5.90 -23.55 -12.71
CA MET A 1 -5.57 -23.31 -11.29
C MET A 1 -5.39 -21.81 -10.95
N HIS A 2 -4.80 -20.99 -11.83
CA HIS A 2 -4.63 -19.52 -11.61
C HIS A 2 -5.93 -18.72 -11.39
N SER A 3 -7.03 -19.08 -12.07
CA SER A 3 -8.28 -18.30 -12.00
C SER A 3 -8.95 -18.37 -10.63
N PHE A 4 -8.81 -19.49 -9.91
CA PHE A 4 -9.47 -19.68 -8.62
C PHE A 4 -8.87 -18.77 -7.54
N PHE A 5 -7.54 -18.77 -7.38
CA PHE A 5 -6.86 -17.89 -6.42
C PHE A 5 -7.12 -16.41 -6.71
N ARG A 6 -7.01 -16.00 -7.98
CA ARG A 6 -7.35 -14.64 -8.39
C ARG A 6 -8.79 -14.29 -7.99
N ARG A 7 -9.75 -15.17 -8.29
CA ARG A 7 -11.17 -14.94 -7.98
C ARG A 7 -11.42 -14.87 -6.48
N LEU A 8 -10.75 -15.71 -5.69
CA LEU A 8 -10.82 -15.68 -4.23
C LEU A 8 -10.28 -14.36 -3.67
N ILE A 9 -9.07 -13.95 -4.08
CA ILE A 9 -8.45 -12.70 -3.62
C ILE A 9 -9.33 -11.50 -3.98
N LEU A 10 -9.81 -11.42 -5.24
CA LEU A 10 -10.66 -10.32 -5.67
C LEU A 10 -12.02 -10.30 -4.96
N THR A 11 -12.60 -11.46 -4.67
CA THR A 11 -13.85 -11.56 -3.92
C THR A 11 -13.67 -11.06 -2.49
N LEU A 12 -12.56 -11.40 -1.84
CA LEU A 12 -12.22 -10.90 -0.51
C LEU A 12 -11.93 -9.40 -0.52
N ALA A 13 -11.16 -8.92 -1.52
CA ALA A 13 -10.83 -7.50 -1.66
C ALA A 13 -12.05 -6.62 -1.93
N GLY A 14 -13.06 -7.15 -2.64
CA GLY A 14 -14.34 -6.45 -2.89
C GLY A 14 -15.32 -6.49 -1.71
N ASN A 15 -15.04 -7.24 -0.65
CA ASN A 15 -15.92 -7.28 0.53
C ASN A 15 -15.70 -6.03 1.39
N ARG A 16 -16.76 -5.21 1.54
CA ARG A 16 -16.72 -3.94 2.30
C ARG A 16 -16.20 -4.06 3.72
N LEU A 17 -16.46 -5.18 4.42
CA LEU A 17 -15.97 -5.39 5.78
C LEU A 17 -14.45 -5.59 5.79
N VAL A 18 -13.95 -6.40 4.85
CA VAL A 18 -12.51 -6.65 4.69
C VAL A 18 -11.81 -5.36 4.27
N THR A 19 -12.33 -4.65 3.27
CA THR A 19 -11.78 -3.35 2.83
C THR A 19 -11.69 -2.38 4.01
N ARG A 20 -12.77 -2.17 4.76
CA ARG A 20 -12.79 -1.25 5.90
C ARG A 20 -11.81 -1.65 7.00
N PHE A 21 -11.66 -2.94 7.25
CA PHE A 21 -10.69 -3.45 8.23
C PHE A 21 -9.25 -3.20 7.78
N VAL A 22 -8.92 -3.51 6.51
CA VAL A 22 -7.58 -3.29 5.94
C VAL A 22 -7.27 -1.80 5.81
N SER A 23 -8.20 -0.95 5.39
CA SER A 23 -7.95 0.51 5.34
C SER A 23 -7.63 1.08 6.73
N ARG A 24 -8.19 0.50 7.81
CA ARG A 24 -7.95 0.99 9.17
C ARG A 24 -6.69 0.41 9.82
N TYR A 25 -6.36 -0.85 9.52
CA TYR A 25 -5.32 -1.58 10.24
C TYR A 25 -4.20 -2.12 9.34
N GLY A 26 -4.31 -1.97 8.02
CA GLY A 26 -3.40 -2.55 7.02
C GLY A 26 -1.95 -2.13 7.24
N MET A 27 -1.72 -0.85 7.56
CA MET A 27 -0.39 -0.35 7.93
C MET A 27 0.21 -1.09 9.14
N ARG A 28 -0.60 -1.45 10.15
CA ARG A 28 -0.15 -2.22 11.30
C ARG A 28 -0.01 -3.72 11.01
N LEU A 29 -0.80 -4.24 10.07
CA LEU A 29 -0.81 -5.67 9.71
C LEU A 29 0.33 -6.07 8.76
N GLY A 30 1.07 -5.11 8.22
CA GLY A 30 2.27 -5.38 7.41
C GLY A 30 2.47 -4.48 6.21
N ALA A 31 1.50 -3.62 5.85
CA ALA A 31 1.65 -2.74 4.69
C ALA A 31 2.82 -1.76 4.83
N ARG A 32 3.22 -1.40 6.07
CA ARG A 32 4.43 -0.60 6.37
C ARG A 32 5.73 -1.19 5.81
N ARG A 33 5.78 -2.48 5.48
CA ARG A 33 6.96 -3.09 4.85
C ARG A 33 7.12 -2.70 3.37
N PHE A 34 6.01 -2.33 2.73
CA PHE A 34 5.90 -2.08 1.30
C PHE A 34 5.53 -0.63 0.97
N VAL A 35 4.87 0.07 1.88
CA VAL A 35 4.45 1.47 1.74
C VAL A 35 5.23 2.32 2.75
N ALA A 36 5.89 3.37 2.25
CA ALA A 36 6.78 4.21 3.05
C ALA A 36 6.05 5.06 4.11
N GLY A 37 4.77 5.37 3.88
CA GLY A 37 3.94 6.17 4.77
C GLY A 37 2.62 6.55 4.12
N GLU A 38 1.70 7.10 4.91
CA GLU A 38 0.43 7.67 4.42
C GLU A 38 0.52 9.19 4.19
N ASP A 39 1.59 9.82 4.68
CA ASP A 39 1.89 11.24 4.54
C ASP A 39 3.34 11.46 4.05
N TRP A 40 3.62 12.70 3.64
CA TRP A 40 4.91 13.08 3.08
C TRP A 40 6.04 12.97 4.10
N GLU A 41 5.77 13.36 5.35
CA GLU A 41 6.73 13.36 6.44
C GLU A 41 7.25 11.95 6.72
N GLN A 42 6.34 10.96 6.79
CA GLN A 42 6.69 9.55 6.94
C GLN A 42 7.51 9.05 5.75
N ALA A 43 7.08 9.37 4.52
CA ALA A 43 7.77 8.94 3.31
C ALA A 43 9.21 9.48 3.24
N VAL A 44 9.41 10.77 3.54
CA VAL A 44 10.73 11.41 3.54
C VAL A 44 11.68 10.76 4.53
N VAL A 45 11.21 10.37 5.72
CA VAL A 45 12.03 9.66 6.71
C VAL A 45 12.54 8.33 6.14
N GLN A 46 11.69 7.56 5.46
CA GLN A 46 12.10 6.29 4.85
C GLN A 46 13.08 6.49 3.68
N VAL A 47 12.85 7.49 2.84
CA VAL A 47 13.75 7.82 1.72
C VAL A 47 15.14 8.19 2.23
N LYS A 48 15.23 9.04 3.25
CA LYS A 48 16.52 9.40 3.86
C LYS A 48 17.25 8.18 4.40
N ALA A 49 16.56 7.28 5.11
CA ALA A 49 17.15 6.05 5.60
C ALA A 49 17.69 5.14 4.48
N LEU A 50 17.02 5.10 3.33
CA LEU A 50 17.51 4.38 2.14
C LEU A 50 18.68 5.09 1.46
N ASN A 51 18.69 6.43 1.43
CA ASN A 51 19.82 7.16 0.87
C ASN A 51 21.07 7.03 1.75
N ASP A 52 20.90 7.00 3.08
CA ASP A 52 21.98 6.75 4.04
C ASP A 52 22.60 5.35 3.84
N SER A 53 21.82 4.38 3.35
CA SER A 53 22.32 3.06 2.94
C SER A 53 22.87 3.02 1.50
N ARG A 54 23.08 4.19 0.88
CA ARG A 54 23.54 4.39 -0.50
C ARG A 54 22.63 3.80 -1.57
N MET A 55 21.34 3.66 -1.28
CA MET A 55 20.34 3.27 -2.27
C MET A 55 19.73 4.50 -2.94
N SER A 56 19.65 4.47 -4.27
CA SER A 56 18.78 5.39 -5.01
C SER A 56 17.32 5.03 -4.77
N THR A 57 16.43 6.02 -4.75
CA THR A 57 15.02 5.83 -4.42
C THR A 57 14.13 6.50 -5.46
N THR A 58 13.03 5.84 -5.79
CA THR A 58 11.93 6.42 -6.55
C THR A 58 10.73 6.50 -5.61
N LEU A 59 10.05 7.64 -5.58
CA LEU A 59 8.81 7.82 -4.85
C LEU A 59 7.64 7.66 -5.82
N ASP A 60 6.66 6.86 -5.42
CA ASP A 60 5.40 6.69 -6.12
C ASP A 60 4.25 7.13 -5.20
N TYR A 61 3.40 8.02 -5.69
CA TYR A 61 2.25 8.52 -4.94
C TYR A 61 1.05 7.62 -5.23
N LEU A 62 0.72 6.76 -4.27
CA LEU A 62 -0.40 5.85 -4.39
C LEU A 62 -1.73 6.61 -4.32
N GLY A 63 -2.58 6.40 -5.32
CA GLY A 63 -3.94 6.91 -5.38
C GLY A 63 -4.94 5.79 -5.68
N GLU A 64 -6.21 6.02 -5.36
CA GLU A 64 -7.28 5.04 -5.59
C GLU A 64 -8.32 5.62 -6.54
N SER A 65 -8.66 4.85 -7.59
CA SER A 65 -9.88 5.02 -8.40
C SER A 65 -10.30 6.47 -8.70
N VAL A 66 -9.39 7.26 -9.29
CA VAL A 66 -9.73 8.62 -9.77
C VAL A 66 -10.84 8.50 -10.81
N THR A 67 -12.05 8.98 -10.49
CA THR A 67 -13.23 8.92 -11.37
C THR A 67 -13.63 10.26 -11.97
N ASP A 68 -13.05 11.36 -11.49
CA ASP A 68 -13.29 12.69 -12.05
C ASP A 68 -12.49 12.86 -13.35
N THR A 69 -13.15 13.44 -14.36
CA THR A 69 -12.61 13.70 -15.70
C THR A 69 -12.39 15.19 -15.91
#